data_AF-A0A6A5KKB5-F1
#
_entry.id   AF-A0A6A5KKB5-F1
#
_cell.length_a   1.000
_cell.length_b   1.000
_cell.length_c   1.000
_cell.angle_alpha   90.00
_cell.angle_beta   90.00
_cell.angle_gamma   90.00
#
_symmetry.space_group_name_H-M   'P 1'
#
loop_
_entity.id
_entity.type
_entity.pdbx_description
1 polymer ?
#
loop_
_entity_poly.entity_id
_entity_poly.type
_entity_poly.pdbx_seq_one_letter_code
_entity_poly.pdbx_strand_id
1 'polypeptide(L)'
;MAFWDTVLNASPNREPAYGRRLLPSIIDNNANLCADHACFSIPRSTQLQQGFRNISWRMYANAINRTAHFIEKEIGRSSCFETVMYLGLPDVRVFIVLVALIKTGHKVLFTSYNCSLAAQLGLIKQTDCTILLYTGGNLIADVADIVESSRMESVCLPELHQLLSDSSVEPYPYAKTFEEAKLDPCFILSTSTPTGTVKPVIWTHWSISTTDRHHLVSPLEGRPTLWASVFDTRKRNYCGWPLYGAGICTGLLEACFNETTVVMGPPQPPTAEVFIDILEHGGIDAASCLPKVLETVARRPSVLEKLNKLKFIACVEGRPLTLDAGDAISRHTTIYRLVGNAETYAMVQHANDREDWSYICLNPSYNGIEMRPRAGLFELVYVRESLCADYQGVFKLHPYLREFATKDLYSPHPTKPHLWKYEGRPDDSGLL
;
A
#
# COMPACT_ATOMS: atom_id res chain seq x y z
N MET A 1 43.45 2.37 -17.69
CA MET A 1 42.96 1.61 -16.51
C MET A 1 41.56 2.09 -16.15
N ALA A 2 40.59 1.81 -17.04
CA ALA A 2 39.17 2.06 -16.87
C ALA A 2 38.48 1.33 -18.02
N PHE A 3 38.01 0.08 -17.80
CA PHE A 3 36.99 -0.59 -18.65
C PHE A 3 36.53 -1.98 -18.17
N TRP A 4 36.88 -2.45 -16.95
CA TRP A 4 36.59 -3.85 -16.54
C TRP A 4 36.18 -4.01 -15.07
N ASP A 5 35.31 -3.14 -14.54
CA ASP A 5 34.65 -3.36 -13.24
C ASP A 5 33.15 -3.65 -13.38
N THR A 6 32.77 -4.27 -14.49
CA THR A 6 31.41 -4.76 -14.71
C THR A 6 31.49 -6.26 -14.95
N VAL A 7 30.73 -7.01 -14.15
CA VAL A 7 30.61 -8.47 -14.10
C VAL A 7 31.66 -9.15 -13.21
N LEU A 8 31.17 -9.85 -12.17
CA LEU A 8 31.86 -10.60 -11.11
C LEU A 8 32.14 -9.81 -9.82
N ASN A 9 31.10 -9.62 -9.01
CA ASN A 9 31.18 -9.69 -7.54
C ASN A 9 29.77 -9.74 -6.93
N ALA A 10 29.10 -10.88 -7.11
CA ALA A 10 27.95 -11.24 -6.28
C ALA A 10 28.47 -11.75 -4.93
N SER A 11 28.92 -10.83 -4.08
CA SER A 11 29.17 -11.12 -2.67
C SER A 11 27.82 -11.28 -1.95
N PRO A 12 27.62 -12.31 -1.11
CA PRO A 12 26.36 -12.50 -0.37
C PRO A 12 26.03 -11.42 0.67
N ASN A 13 26.92 -10.43 0.86
CA ASN A 13 26.89 -9.45 1.95
C ASN A 13 26.75 -8.00 1.50
N ARG A 14 26.23 -7.71 0.30
CA ARG A 14 25.92 -6.32 -0.05
C ARG A 14 24.58 -5.97 0.60
N GLU A 15 24.59 -5.03 1.54
CA GLU A 15 23.37 -4.52 2.15
C GLU A 15 22.36 -4.11 1.06
N PRO A 16 21.05 -4.36 1.26
CA PRO A 16 20.04 -3.94 0.30
C PRO A 16 20.15 -2.44 0.01
N ALA A 17 20.02 -2.06 -1.26
CA ALA A 17 20.06 -0.66 -1.67
C ALA A 17 18.73 0.07 -1.34
N TYR A 18 18.39 0.13 -0.05
CA TYR A 18 17.14 0.68 0.45
C TYR A 18 16.85 2.09 -0.08
N GLY A 19 15.60 2.32 -0.47
CA GLY A 19 15.13 3.56 -1.09
C GLY A 19 15.44 3.66 -2.59
N ARG A 20 16.10 2.64 -3.16
CA ARG A 20 16.50 2.57 -4.58
C ARG A 20 16.16 1.22 -5.21
N ARG A 21 15.33 0.40 -4.56
CA ARG A 21 14.88 -0.89 -5.08
C ARG A 21 13.57 -0.73 -5.87
N LEU A 22 13.47 -1.43 -6.99
CA LEU A 22 12.28 -1.41 -7.85
C LEU A 22 11.46 -2.68 -7.61
N LEU A 23 10.14 -2.53 -7.49
CA LEU A 23 9.25 -3.67 -7.22
C LEU A 23 9.40 -4.81 -8.26
N PRO A 24 9.39 -4.55 -9.59
CA PRO A 24 9.61 -5.62 -10.57
C PRO A 24 10.93 -6.36 -10.38
N SER A 25 12.01 -5.63 -10.07
CA SER A 25 13.34 -6.22 -9.86
C SER A 25 13.42 -7.05 -8.58
N ILE A 26 12.78 -6.62 -7.48
CA ILE A 26 12.69 -7.43 -6.25
C ILE A 26 11.97 -8.75 -6.54
N ILE A 27 10.84 -8.69 -7.24
CA ILE A 27 10.03 -9.87 -7.57
C ILE A 27 10.83 -10.86 -8.41
N ASP A 28 11.48 -10.38 -9.48
CA ASP A 28 12.29 -11.22 -10.36
C ASP A 28 13.49 -11.83 -9.61
N ASN A 29 14.16 -11.05 -8.74
CA ASN A 29 15.27 -11.54 -7.91
C ASN A 29 14.79 -12.60 -6.90
N ASN A 30 13.68 -12.35 -6.21
CA ASN A 30 13.13 -13.28 -5.22
C ASN A 30 12.63 -14.58 -5.87
N ALA A 31 12.07 -14.51 -7.08
CA ALA A 31 11.69 -15.69 -7.84
C ALA A 31 12.89 -16.59 -8.20
N ASN A 32 14.10 -16.04 -8.25
CA ASN A 32 15.34 -16.79 -8.49
C ASN A 32 16.00 -17.26 -7.18
N LEU A 33 16.10 -16.39 -6.17
CA LEU A 33 16.87 -16.63 -4.95
C LEU A 33 16.08 -17.38 -3.87
N CYS A 34 14.79 -17.12 -3.77
CA CYS A 34 13.94 -17.58 -2.68
C CYS A 34 12.58 -18.07 -3.21
N ALA A 35 12.62 -18.70 -4.38
CA ALA A 35 11.52 -19.06 -5.28
C ALA A 35 10.28 -19.70 -4.62
N ASP A 36 10.49 -20.55 -3.60
CA ASP A 36 9.43 -21.31 -2.94
C ASP A 36 8.84 -20.61 -1.70
N HIS A 37 9.44 -19.49 -1.26
CA HIS A 37 8.88 -18.70 -0.16
C HIS A 37 7.61 -17.97 -0.59
N ALA A 38 6.64 -17.91 0.32
CA ALA A 38 5.34 -17.28 0.09
C ALA A 38 5.43 -15.75 0.19
N CYS A 39 5.00 -15.05 -0.86
CA CYS A 39 4.82 -13.60 -0.84
C CYS A 39 3.35 -13.21 -0.58
N PHE A 40 2.40 -14.04 -1.00
CA PHE A 40 0.97 -13.89 -0.68
C PHE A 40 0.38 -15.20 -0.14
N SER A 41 -0.73 -15.08 0.56
CA SER A 41 -1.54 -16.21 1.03
C SER A 41 -3.01 -15.86 0.86
N ILE A 42 -3.68 -16.53 -0.08
CA ILE A 42 -5.08 -16.26 -0.43
C ILE A 42 -6.00 -17.36 0.11
N PRO A 43 -7.26 -17.07 0.45
CA PRO A 43 -8.23 -18.10 0.83
C PRO A 43 -8.45 -19.11 -0.30
N ARG A 44 -8.66 -20.39 0.04
CA ARG A 44 -9.05 -21.42 -0.94
C ARG A 44 -10.51 -21.26 -1.38
N SER A 45 -11.34 -20.68 -0.54
CA SER A 45 -12.74 -20.36 -0.81
C SER A 45 -13.20 -19.21 0.09
N THR A 46 -14.47 -18.81 -0.02
CA THR A 46 -15.09 -17.85 0.90
C THR A 46 -15.24 -18.38 2.32
N GLN A 47 -15.09 -19.69 2.52
CA GLN A 47 -15.09 -20.37 3.82
C GLN A 47 -13.64 -20.54 4.31
N LEU A 48 -13.16 -19.61 5.15
CA LEU A 48 -11.75 -19.51 5.53
C LEU A 48 -11.22 -20.72 6.32
N GLN A 49 -12.11 -21.49 6.95
CA GLN A 49 -11.79 -22.77 7.60
C GLN A 49 -11.28 -23.83 6.61
N GLN A 50 -11.57 -23.69 5.31
CA GLN A 50 -11.01 -24.56 4.27
C GLN A 50 -9.52 -24.26 3.99
N GLY A 51 -8.96 -23.26 4.67
CA GLY A 51 -7.56 -22.91 4.66
C GLY A 51 -7.16 -21.98 3.52
N PHE A 52 -5.85 -21.78 3.42
CA PHE A 52 -5.24 -20.82 2.52
C PHE A 52 -4.33 -21.52 1.51
N ARG A 53 -4.14 -20.89 0.35
CA ARG A 53 -3.14 -21.23 -0.66
C ARG A 53 -2.04 -20.18 -0.61
N ASN A 54 -0.84 -20.61 -0.26
CA ASN A 54 0.35 -19.77 -0.38
C ASN A 54 0.70 -19.58 -1.87
N ILE A 55 1.07 -18.36 -2.21
CA ILE A 55 1.59 -17.96 -3.51
C ILE A 55 3.07 -17.68 -3.33
N SER A 56 3.91 -18.51 -3.93
CA SER A 56 5.36 -18.36 -3.86
C SER A 56 5.85 -17.25 -4.79
N TRP A 57 7.06 -16.74 -4.56
CA TRP A 57 7.69 -15.77 -5.46
C TRP A 57 7.77 -16.29 -6.90
N ARG A 58 8.09 -17.58 -7.10
CA ARG A 58 8.09 -18.21 -8.43
C ARG A 58 6.72 -18.13 -9.09
N MET A 59 5.65 -18.53 -8.38
CA MET A 59 4.31 -18.52 -8.93
C MET A 59 3.83 -17.10 -9.21
N TYR A 60 4.14 -16.14 -8.34
CA TYR A 60 3.79 -14.73 -8.52
C TYR A 60 4.51 -14.11 -9.72
N ALA A 61 5.83 -14.28 -9.85
CA ALA A 61 6.58 -13.79 -11.01
C ALA A 61 6.09 -14.43 -12.32
N ASN A 62 5.79 -15.72 -12.30
CA ASN A 62 5.21 -16.43 -13.44
C ASN A 62 3.82 -15.88 -13.83
N ALA A 63 2.98 -15.55 -12.86
CA ALA A 63 1.69 -14.92 -13.12
C ALA A 63 1.86 -13.53 -13.74
N ILE A 64 2.79 -12.72 -13.22
CA ILE A 64 3.14 -11.41 -13.77
C ILE A 64 3.64 -11.52 -15.20
N ASN A 65 4.55 -12.46 -15.49
CA ASN A 65 5.11 -12.65 -16.82
C ASN A 65 4.02 -13.06 -17.84
N ARG A 66 3.09 -13.96 -17.45
CA ARG A 66 1.91 -14.30 -18.29
C ARG A 66 1.05 -13.08 -18.57
N THR A 67 0.74 -12.31 -17.53
CA THR A 67 -0.08 -11.11 -17.67
C THR A 67 0.61 -10.05 -18.50
N ALA A 68 1.94 -9.89 -18.40
CA ALA A 68 2.70 -8.96 -19.23
C ALA A 68 2.69 -9.36 -20.71
N HIS A 69 2.94 -10.63 -21.03
CA HIS A 69 2.83 -11.16 -22.40
C HIS A 69 1.41 -11.02 -22.96
N PHE A 70 0.40 -11.28 -22.13
CA PHE A 70 -1.01 -11.07 -22.50
C PHE A 70 -1.29 -9.60 -22.81
N ILE A 71 -0.88 -8.68 -21.93
CA ILE A 71 -1.05 -7.24 -22.14
C ILE A 71 -0.36 -6.79 -23.43
N GLU A 72 0.90 -7.18 -23.66
CA GLU A 72 1.61 -6.83 -24.88
C GLU A 72 0.92 -7.36 -26.15
N LYS A 73 0.33 -8.56 -26.07
CA LYS A 73 -0.42 -9.14 -27.19
C LYS A 73 -1.72 -8.37 -27.49
N GLU A 74 -2.47 -7.99 -26.47
CA GLU A 74 -3.80 -7.40 -26.64
C GLU A 74 -3.75 -5.89 -26.89
N ILE A 75 -2.90 -5.16 -26.16
CA ILE A 75 -2.84 -3.68 -26.22
C ILE A 75 -1.45 -3.12 -26.53
N GLY A 76 -0.46 -3.97 -26.78
CA GLY A 76 0.91 -3.54 -27.08
C GLY A 76 1.74 -3.15 -25.86
N ARG A 77 2.93 -2.62 -26.12
CA ARG A 77 3.79 -1.97 -25.11
C ARG A 77 3.66 -0.46 -25.22
N SER A 78 3.72 0.22 -24.09
CA SER A 78 3.72 1.67 -24.07
C SER A 78 5.13 2.23 -23.81
N SER A 79 5.46 3.33 -24.48
CA SER A 79 6.69 4.10 -24.26
C SER A 79 6.41 5.45 -23.59
N CYS A 80 5.13 5.80 -23.43
CA CYS A 80 4.65 7.05 -22.85
C CYS A 80 3.77 6.83 -21.61
N PHE A 81 3.73 5.61 -21.08
CA PHE A 81 2.96 5.25 -19.89
C PHE A 81 1.47 5.53 -20.04
N GLU A 82 0.86 5.05 -21.12
CA GLU A 82 -0.59 5.10 -21.30
C GLU A 82 -1.32 4.59 -20.05
N THR A 83 -2.43 5.27 -19.72
CA THR A 83 -3.22 4.93 -18.54
C THR A 83 -4.12 3.75 -18.87
N VAL A 84 -4.04 2.70 -18.05
CA VAL A 84 -4.91 1.53 -18.14
C VAL A 84 -5.75 1.44 -16.87
N MET A 85 -7.07 1.54 -17.03
CA MET A 85 -8.00 1.34 -15.91
C MET A 85 -8.12 -0.15 -15.62
N TYR A 86 -8.03 -0.53 -14.34
CA TYR A 86 -8.30 -1.91 -13.91
C TYR A 86 -9.56 -1.96 -13.05
N LEU A 87 -10.56 -2.72 -13.51
CA LEU A 87 -11.81 -3.00 -12.80
C LEU A 87 -12.02 -4.52 -12.67
N GLY A 88 -11.61 -5.11 -11.55
CA GLY A 88 -11.65 -6.55 -11.44
C GLY A 88 -11.32 -7.05 -10.05
N LEU A 89 -11.91 -8.19 -9.65
CA LEU A 89 -12.13 -8.62 -8.26
C LEU A 89 -10.99 -8.26 -7.28
N PRO A 90 -11.31 -7.91 -6.01
CA PRO A 90 -10.31 -7.52 -5.00
C PRO A 90 -9.57 -8.75 -4.47
N ASP A 91 -8.78 -9.37 -5.33
CA ASP A 91 -7.91 -10.52 -5.07
C ASP A 91 -6.48 -10.24 -5.56
N VAL A 92 -5.62 -11.26 -5.54
CA VAL A 92 -4.20 -11.12 -5.87
C VAL A 92 -3.93 -10.56 -7.30
N ARG A 93 -4.91 -10.62 -8.22
CA ARG A 93 -4.80 -10.02 -9.56
C ARG A 93 -4.48 -8.53 -9.51
N VAL A 94 -4.93 -7.80 -8.49
CA VAL A 94 -4.59 -6.37 -8.34
C VAL A 94 -3.07 -6.14 -8.32
N PHE A 95 -2.32 -7.03 -7.64
CA PHE A 95 -0.87 -6.95 -7.54
C PHE A 95 -0.17 -7.52 -8.77
N ILE A 96 -0.76 -8.52 -9.44
CA ILE A 96 -0.23 -9.08 -10.69
C ILE A 96 -0.31 -8.04 -11.80
N VAL A 97 -1.50 -7.45 -11.99
CA VAL A 97 -1.79 -6.44 -13.02
C VAL A 97 -0.94 -5.20 -12.84
N LEU A 98 -0.77 -4.74 -11.58
CA LEU A 98 0.10 -3.61 -11.26
C LEU A 98 1.52 -3.80 -11.83
N VAL A 99 2.16 -4.91 -11.48
CA VAL A 99 3.56 -5.14 -11.87
C VAL A 99 3.66 -5.47 -13.36
N ALA A 100 2.68 -6.19 -13.92
CA ALA A 100 2.65 -6.48 -15.36
C ALA A 100 2.54 -5.21 -16.21
N LEU A 101 1.68 -4.26 -15.82
CA LEU A 101 1.55 -2.97 -16.51
C LEU A 101 2.82 -2.12 -16.37
N ILE A 102 3.47 -2.09 -15.20
CA ILE A 102 4.79 -1.45 -15.05
C ILE A 102 5.80 -2.07 -16.03
N LYS A 103 5.82 -3.40 -16.16
CA LYS A 103 6.74 -4.12 -17.06
C LYS A 103 6.47 -3.82 -18.54
N THR A 104 5.22 -3.67 -18.94
CA THR A 104 4.84 -3.32 -20.33
C THR A 104 4.88 -1.81 -20.61
N GLY A 105 5.28 -1.01 -19.62
CA GLY A 105 5.48 0.43 -19.77
C GLY A 105 4.21 1.27 -19.64
N HIS A 106 3.17 0.76 -18.98
CA HIS A 106 1.90 1.43 -18.69
C HIS A 106 1.79 1.86 -17.22
N LYS A 107 0.83 2.75 -16.92
CA LYS A 107 0.43 3.08 -15.54
C LYS A 107 -1.01 2.66 -15.26
N VAL A 108 -1.26 2.15 -14.06
CA VAL A 108 -2.59 1.59 -13.71
C VAL A 108 -3.46 2.61 -13.01
N LEU A 109 -4.69 2.81 -13.46
CA LEU A 109 -5.72 3.53 -12.70
C LEU A 109 -6.56 2.51 -11.92
N PHE A 110 -6.45 2.54 -10.59
CA PHE A 110 -7.31 1.75 -9.71
C PHE A 110 -8.52 2.57 -9.30
N THR A 111 -9.71 2.00 -9.47
CA THR A 111 -10.97 2.61 -9.03
C THR A 111 -11.69 1.71 -8.06
N SER A 112 -12.36 2.31 -7.07
CA SER A 112 -13.28 1.58 -6.20
C SER A 112 -14.51 1.10 -6.97
N TYR A 113 -14.98 -0.11 -6.69
CA TYR A 113 -16.28 -0.62 -7.13
C TYR A 113 -17.45 0.23 -6.61
N ASN A 114 -17.24 0.93 -5.50
CA ASN A 114 -18.24 1.82 -4.93
C ASN A 114 -18.19 3.23 -5.52
N CYS A 115 -17.34 3.47 -6.53
CA CYS A 115 -17.26 4.76 -7.21
C CYS A 115 -18.45 4.88 -8.18
N SER A 116 -19.10 6.04 -8.21
CA SER A 116 -20.20 6.26 -9.16
C SER A 116 -19.66 6.32 -10.60
N LEU A 117 -20.48 5.96 -11.58
CA LEU A 117 -20.13 6.05 -13.00
C LEU A 117 -19.64 7.47 -13.37
N ALA A 118 -20.31 8.52 -12.88
CA ALA A 118 -19.89 9.90 -13.13
C ALA A 118 -18.48 10.21 -12.59
N ALA A 119 -18.13 9.68 -11.42
CA ALA A 119 -16.80 9.85 -10.85
C ALA A 119 -15.73 9.04 -11.61
N GLN A 120 -16.07 7.82 -12.04
CA GLN A 120 -15.19 7.00 -12.91
C GLN A 120 -14.93 7.70 -14.26
N LEU A 121 -15.97 8.19 -14.93
CA LEU A 121 -15.84 8.96 -16.19
C LEU A 121 -15.03 10.25 -16.00
N GLY A 122 -15.20 10.91 -14.85
CA GLY A 122 -14.38 12.06 -14.47
C GLY A 122 -12.90 11.71 -14.33
N LEU A 123 -12.56 10.56 -13.75
CA LEU A 123 -11.18 10.07 -13.65
C LEU A 123 -10.62 9.65 -15.00
N ILE A 124 -11.40 8.92 -15.80
CA ILE A 124 -11.04 8.50 -17.17
C ILE A 124 -10.64 9.73 -17.98
N LYS A 125 -11.46 10.78 -17.96
CA LYS A 125 -11.19 12.04 -18.65
C LYS A 125 -9.97 12.78 -18.10
N GLN A 126 -9.78 12.83 -16.78
CA GLN A 126 -8.64 13.51 -16.16
C GLN A 126 -7.30 12.80 -16.39
N THR A 127 -7.32 11.52 -16.76
CA THR A 127 -6.13 10.68 -16.90
C THR A 127 -5.88 10.23 -18.34
N ASP A 128 -6.66 10.74 -19.29
CA ASP A 128 -6.66 10.35 -20.70
C ASP A 128 -6.67 8.82 -20.87
N CYS A 129 -7.48 8.13 -20.05
CA CYS A 129 -7.53 6.68 -20.03
C CYS A 129 -8.38 6.15 -21.19
N THR A 130 -7.80 5.31 -22.04
CA THR A 130 -8.47 4.76 -23.23
C THR A 130 -8.66 3.25 -23.16
N ILE A 131 -8.05 2.57 -22.19
CA ILE A 131 -8.01 1.11 -22.08
C ILE A 131 -8.56 0.67 -20.72
N LEU A 132 -9.47 -0.31 -20.74
CA LEU A 132 -10.09 -0.93 -19.57
C LEU A 132 -9.73 -2.42 -19.51
N LEU A 133 -8.88 -2.79 -18.57
CA LEU A 133 -8.70 -4.18 -18.16
C LEU A 133 -9.73 -4.56 -17.11
N TYR A 134 -10.39 -5.70 -17.27
CA TYR A 134 -11.39 -6.16 -16.31
C TYR A 134 -11.32 -7.67 -16.07
N THR A 135 -11.92 -8.14 -14.98
CA THR A 135 -12.10 -9.58 -14.74
C THR A 135 -13.53 -9.99 -15.09
N GLY A 136 -13.72 -11.22 -15.60
CA GLY A 136 -15.05 -11.75 -15.90
C GLY A 136 -15.98 -11.87 -14.68
N GLY A 137 -17.21 -12.32 -14.92
CA GLY A 137 -18.25 -12.53 -13.90
C GLY A 137 -19.15 -11.31 -13.71
N ASN A 138 -19.49 -10.98 -12.46
CA ASN A 138 -20.55 -10.02 -12.13
C ASN A 138 -20.25 -8.56 -12.51
N LEU A 139 -19.04 -8.26 -13.01
CA LEU A 139 -18.59 -6.92 -13.37
C LEU A 139 -18.91 -6.54 -14.83
N ILE A 140 -19.44 -7.48 -15.63
CA ILE A 140 -19.71 -7.25 -17.06
C ILE A 140 -20.67 -6.08 -17.27
N ALA A 141 -21.66 -5.89 -16.39
CA ALA A 141 -22.60 -4.78 -16.48
C ALA A 141 -21.90 -3.42 -16.24
N ASP A 142 -21.12 -3.30 -15.17
CA ASP A 142 -20.36 -2.08 -14.86
C ASP A 142 -19.36 -1.73 -15.98
N VAL A 143 -18.73 -2.75 -16.57
CA VAL A 143 -17.83 -2.60 -17.72
C VAL A 143 -18.58 -2.07 -18.95
N ALA A 144 -19.77 -2.60 -19.24
CA ALA A 144 -20.57 -2.16 -20.39
C ALA A 144 -20.94 -0.67 -20.27
N ASP A 145 -21.42 -0.23 -19.11
CA ASP A 145 -21.78 1.17 -18.86
C ASP A 145 -20.60 2.14 -19.08
N ILE A 146 -19.41 1.75 -18.62
CA ILE A 146 -18.19 2.54 -18.82
C ILE A 146 -17.82 2.59 -20.30
N VAL A 147 -17.75 1.44 -20.97
CA VAL A 147 -17.33 1.31 -22.38
C VAL A 147 -18.25 2.10 -23.30
N GLU A 148 -19.57 1.99 -23.11
CA GLU A 148 -20.57 2.74 -23.89
C GLU A 148 -20.43 4.26 -23.69
N SER A 149 -20.15 4.69 -22.45
CA SER A 149 -20.06 6.11 -22.09
C SER A 149 -18.74 6.77 -22.46
N SER A 150 -17.66 6.00 -22.66
CA SER A 150 -16.29 6.54 -22.80
C SER A 150 -15.53 6.07 -24.05
N ARG A 151 -16.10 5.16 -24.86
CA ARG A 151 -15.47 4.58 -26.07
C ARG A 151 -14.09 3.97 -25.79
N MET A 152 -13.93 3.34 -24.64
CA MET A 152 -12.68 2.67 -24.27
C MET A 152 -12.55 1.31 -24.97
N GLU A 153 -11.31 0.93 -25.28
CA GLU A 153 -10.98 -0.45 -25.58
C GLU A 153 -11.07 -1.27 -24.30
N SER A 154 -11.74 -2.43 -24.33
CA SER A 154 -11.90 -3.29 -23.16
C SER A 154 -11.32 -4.67 -23.40
N VAL A 155 -10.58 -5.16 -22.40
CA VAL A 155 -9.88 -6.45 -22.47
C VAL A 155 -10.16 -7.23 -21.19
N CYS A 156 -10.73 -8.43 -21.36
CA CYS A 156 -11.00 -9.35 -20.26
C CYS A 156 -9.72 -10.11 -19.90
N LEU A 157 -9.29 -10.02 -18.64
CA LEU A 157 -8.14 -10.75 -18.14
C LEU A 157 -8.44 -12.25 -18.01
N PRO A 158 -7.42 -13.11 -18.23
CA PRO A 158 -7.53 -14.53 -17.93
C PRO A 158 -7.94 -14.80 -16.48
N GLU A 159 -8.58 -15.95 -16.26
CA GLU A 159 -9.04 -16.35 -14.94
C GLU A 159 -7.86 -16.59 -13.97
N LEU A 160 -8.07 -16.34 -12.68
CA LEU A 160 -7.00 -16.40 -11.68
C LEU A 160 -6.28 -17.77 -11.67
N HIS A 161 -7.01 -18.87 -11.86
CA HIS A 161 -6.43 -20.21 -11.88
C HIS A 161 -5.49 -20.43 -13.09
N GLN A 162 -5.73 -19.74 -14.21
CA GLN A 162 -4.88 -19.79 -15.40
C GLN A 162 -3.59 -18.99 -15.18
N LEU A 163 -3.71 -17.82 -14.53
CA LEU A 163 -2.57 -16.98 -14.16
C LEU A 163 -1.66 -17.67 -13.12
N LEU A 164 -2.25 -18.38 -12.16
CA LEU A 164 -1.56 -19.14 -11.10
C LEU A 164 -1.26 -20.61 -11.48
N SER A 165 -1.18 -20.90 -12.78
CA SER A 165 -0.78 -22.22 -13.28
C SER A 165 0.67 -22.53 -12.94
N ASP A 166 0.98 -23.78 -12.59
CA ASP A 166 2.35 -24.26 -12.33
C ASP A 166 3.20 -24.40 -13.61
N SER A 167 2.64 -24.12 -14.79
CA SER A 167 3.41 -24.13 -16.03
C SER A 167 4.58 -23.14 -15.97
N SER A 168 5.63 -23.38 -16.74
CA SER A 168 6.66 -22.36 -16.96
C SER A 168 6.17 -21.34 -17.99
N VAL A 169 6.65 -20.10 -17.88
CA VAL A 169 6.45 -19.05 -18.90
C VAL A 169 7.79 -18.39 -19.18
N GLU A 170 7.96 -17.91 -20.40
CA GLU A 170 9.11 -17.08 -20.75
C GLU A 170 9.16 -15.83 -19.84
N PRO A 171 10.30 -15.54 -19.19
CA PRO A 171 10.44 -14.34 -18.37
C PRO A 171 10.16 -13.07 -19.15
N TYR A 172 9.48 -12.11 -18.52
CA TYR A 172 9.31 -10.76 -19.05
C TYR A 172 10.21 -9.81 -18.25
N PRO A 173 11.45 -9.52 -18.69
CA PRO A 173 12.43 -8.83 -17.87
C PRO A 173 12.12 -7.33 -17.72
N TYR A 174 12.40 -6.78 -16.53
CA TYR A 174 12.44 -5.33 -16.29
C TYR A 174 13.88 -4.88 -16.07
N ALA A 175 14.46 -4.23 -17.09
CA ALA A 175 15.89 -3.93 -17.12
C ALA A 175 16.27 -2.53 -16.61
N LYS A 176 15.30 -1.64 -16.35
CA LYS A 176 15.61 -0.28 -15.89
C LYS A 176 16.25 -0.31 -14.49
N THR A 177 17.28 0.51 -14.32
CA THR A 177 17.81 0.89 -13.02
C THR A 177 16.84 1.85 -12.31
N PHE A 178 17.03 2.03 -11.00
CA PHE A 178 16.23 3.00 -10.26
C PHE A 178 16.35 4.42 -10.84
N GLU A 179 17.54 4.87 -11.23
CA GLU A 179 17.71 6.23 -11.78
C GLU A 179 16.94 6.44 -13.09
N GLU A 180 16.86 5.41 -13.92
CA GLU A 180 16.10 5.45 -15.18
C GLU A 180 14.58 5.39 -14.94
N ALA A 181 14.13 4.67 -13.91
CA ALA A 181 12.72 4.43 -13.65
C ALA A 181 12.09 5.35 -12.60
N LYS A 182 12.88 6.08 -11.79
CA LYS A 182 12.37 6.77 -10.58
C LYS A 182 11.21 7.72 -10.87
N LEU A 183 11.19 8.37 -12.03
CA LEU A 183 10.12 9.30 -12.44
C LEU A 183 9.02 8.63 -13.27
N ASP A 184 9.19 7.37 -13.66
CA ASP A 184 8.16 6.63 -14.39
C ASP A 184 6.93 6.44 -13.48
N PRO A 185 5.72 6.70 -13.99
CA PRO A 185 4.49 6.48 -13.25
C PRO A 185 4.17 4.99 -13.17
N CYS A 186 3.75 4.54 -11.98
CA CYS A 186 3.38 3.14 -11.73
C CYS A 186 1.86 2.97 -11.69
N PHE A 187 1.19 3.78 -10.86
CA PHE A 187 -0.25 3.70 -10.67
C PHE A 187 -0.83 5.03 -10.22
N ILE A 188 -2.15 5.12 -10.30
CA ILE A 188 -2.95 6.27 -9.97
C ILE A 188 -3.96 5.85 -8.90
N LEU A 189 -3.97 6.61 -7.80
CA LEU A 189 -5.01 6.52 -6.76
C LEU A 189 -5.96 7.70 -6.91
N SER A 190 -7.24 7.48 -6.63
CA SER A 190 -8.23 8.55 -6.60
C SER A 190 -8.39 9.11 -5.18
N THR A 191 -8.38 10.44 -5.03
CA THR A 191 -8.74 11.14 -3.79
C THR A 191 -10.03 11.93 -3.96
N SER A 192 -10.87 11.92 -2.94
CA SER A 192 -12.02 12.84 -2.89
C SER A 192 -11.56 14.19 -2.38
N THR A 193 -11.96 15.26 -3.07
CA THR A 193 -11.76 16.62 -2.58
C THR A 193 -12.94 17.10 -1.75
N PRO A 194 -12.80 18.18 -0.96
CA PRO A 194 -13.92 18.79 -0.23
C PRO A 194 -15.09 19.21 -1.12
N THR A 195 -14.83 19.50 -2.40
CA THR A 195 -15.86 19.85 -3.39
C THR A 195 -16.65 18.64 -3.92
N GLY A 196 -16.35 17.43 -3.42
CA GLY A 196 -16.92 16.18 -3.92
C GLY A 196 -16.35 15.71 -5.25
N THR A 197 -15.45 16.49 -5.88
CA THR A 197 -14.75 16.06 -7.10
C THR A 197 -13.65 15.07 -6.76
N VAL A 198 -13.46 14.07 -7.62
CA VAL A 198 -12.44 13.04 -7.47
C VAL A 198 -11.22 13.42 -8.31
N LYS A 199 -10.03 13.45 -7.70
CA LYS A 199 -8.77 13.80 -8.35
C LYS A 199 -7.84 12.59 -8.43
N PRO A 200 -7.12 12.40 -9.55
CA PRO A 200 -6.08 11.39 -9.65
C PRO A 200 -4.80 11.85 -8.97
N VAL A 201 -4.14 10.94 -8.26
CA VAL A 201 -2.81 11.12 -7.67
C VAL A 201 -1.89 10.04 -8.22
N ILE A 202 -0.87 10.47 -8.97
CA ILE A 202 0.07 9.59 -9.65
C ILE A 202 1.21 9.24 -8.71
N TRP A 203 1.49 7.94 -8.56
CA TRP A 203 2.63 7.42 -7.82
C TRP A 203 3.68 6.94 -8.82
N THR A 204 4.91 7.39 -8.61
CA THR A 204 6.09 6.98 -9.37
C THR A 204 6.89 5.92 -8.62
N HIS A 205 7.92 5.35 -9.25
CA HIS A 205 8.88 4.52 -8.52
C HIS A 205 9.58 5.27 -7.38
N TRP A 206 9.83 6.58 -7.51
CA TRP A 206 10.40 7.41 -6.45
C TRP A 206 9.42 7.66 -5.30
N SER A 207 8.13 7.77 -5.61
CA SER A 207 7.06 7.84 -4.60
C SER A 207 7.03 6.56 -3.77
N ILE A 208 7.04 5.42 -4.44
CA ILE A 208 7.04 4.07 -3.84
C ILE A 208 8.29 3.84 -2.98
N SER A 209 9.46 4.27 -3.46
CA SER A 209 10.72 4.03 -2.74
C SER A 209 10.86 4.83 -1.44
N THR A 210 9.98 5.81 -1.20
CA THR A 210 9.87 6.53 0.09
C THR A 210 9.77 5.54 1.25
N THR A 211 8.84 4.57 1.16
CA THR A 211 8.64 3.57 2.21
C THR A 211 9.86 2.66 2.36
N ASP A 212 10.47 2.24 1.25
CA ASP A 212 11.69 1.42 1.29
C ASP A 212 12.84 2.12 2.03
N ARG A 213 12.93 3.44 1.88
CA ARG A 213 13.96 4.27 2.50
C ARG A 213 13.84 4.36 4.02
N HIS A 214 12.71 3.97 4.61
CA HIS A 214 12.53 3.94 6.06
C HIS A 214 13.50 2.94 6.73
N HIS A 215 14.06 1.96 6.00
CA HIS A 215 15.12 1.07 6.50
C HIS A 215 16.45 1.78 6.78
N LEU A 216 16.65 2.99 6.24
CA LEU A 216 17.83 3.81 6.51
C LEU A 216 17.63 4.77 7.69
N VAL A 217 16.43 4.81 8.27
CA VAL A 217 16.10 5.72 9.37
C VAL A 217 16.60 5.10 10.67
N SER A 218 17.42 5.86 11.41
CA SER A 218 17.86 5.43 12.73
C SER A 218 16.73 5.47 13.76
N PRO A 219 16.78 4.61 14.80
CA PRO A 219 15.85 4.69 15.93
C PRO A 219 15.84 6.10 16.56
N LEU A 220 14.66 6.55 16.99
CA LEU A 220 14.48 7.83 17.70
C LEU A 220 14.47 7.55 19.21
N GLU A 221 15.55 7.91 19.91
CA GLU A 221 15.68 7.67 21.36
C GLU A 221 15.43 6.19 21.73
N GLY A 222 15.95 5.27 20.90
CA GLY A 222 15.75 3.83 21.07
C GLY A 222 14.42 3.29 20.53
N ARG A 223 13.47 4.16 20.11
CA ARG A 223 12.22 3.72 19.46
C ARG A 223 12.51 3.31 18.01
N PRO A 224 12.21 2.05 17.61
CA PRO A 224 12.45 1.58 16.24
C PRO A 224 11.50 2.22 15.22
N THR A 225 11.92 2.29 13.95
CA THR A 225 11.09 2.81 12.84
C THR A 225 10.01 1.82 12.42
N LEU A 226 8.79 2.30 12.19
CA LEU A 226 7.62 1.45 11.93
C LEU A 226 7.75 0.63 10.64
N TRP A 227 7.86 1.29 9.48
CA TRP A 227 7.95 0.65 8.15
C TRP A 227 9.28 -0.08 7.85
N ALA A 228 10.13 -0.26 8.86
CA ALA A 228 11.36 -1.01 8.79
C ALA A 228 11.43 -1.94 10.01
N SER A 229 12.31 -1.65 10.97
CA SER A 229 12.62 -2.53 12.11
C SER A 229 11.40 -3.13 12.83
N VAL A 230 10.30 -2.39 13.00
CA VAL A 230 9.07 -2.95 13.61
C VAL A 230 8.34 -3.88 12.65
N PHE A 231 8.09 -3.44 11.42
CA PHE A 231 7.32 -4.19 10.44
C PHE A 231 8.09 -5.42 9.93
N ASP A 232 9.42 -5.36 9.89
CA ASP A 232 10.29 -6.51 9.56
C ASP A 232 10.24 -7.61 10.62
N THR A 233 9.74 -7.32 11.83
CA THR A 233 9.57 -8.37 12.83
C THR A 233 8.46 -9.35 12.45
N ARG A 234 7.48 -8.97 11.63
CA ARG A 234 6.33 -9.83 11.28
C ARG A 234 6.70 -10.79 10.15
N LYS A 235 6.05 -11.95 10.14
CA LYS A 235 6.20 -12.94 9.07
C LYS A 235 4.99 -12.97 8.15
N ARG A 236 3.79 -12.78 8.72
CA ARG A 236 2.51 -12.93 8.05
C ARG A 236 1.56 -11.81 8.51
N ASN A 237 1.30 -10.86 7.62
CA ASN A 237 0.39 -9.75 7.90
C ASN A 237 -0.96 -9.95 7.19
N TYR A 238 -2.06 -9.82 7.92
CA TYR A 238 -3.37 -9.66 7.27
C TYR A 238 -3.50 -8.27 6.66
N CYS A 239 -3.68 -8.19 5.34
CA CYS A 239 -4.03 -6.95 4.64
C CYS A 239 -5.56 -6.77 4.64
N GLY A 240 -6.09 -6.20 5.72
CA GLY A 240 -7.50 -5.79 5.86
C GLY A 240 -7.80 -4.40 5.29
N TRP A 241 -6.95 -3.87 4.42
CA TRP A 241 -7.19 -2.63 3.69
C TRP A 241 -8.03 -2.88 2.43
N PRO A 242 -8.86 -1.93 1.99
CA PRO A 242 -9.53 -2.04 0.71
C PRO A 242 -8.54 -2.04 -0.47
N LEU A 243 -8.66 -3.04 -1.36
CA LEU A 243 -7.78 -3.26 -2.52
C LEU A 243 -8.20 -2.45 -3.76
N TYR A 244 -8.51 -1.18 -3.55
CA TYR A 244 -8.77 -0.18 -4.60
C TYR A 244 -8.13 1.17 -4.26
N GLY A 245 -7.29 1.21 -3.23
CA GLY A 245 -6.65 2.40 -2.69
C GLY A 245 -5.30 2.04 -2.08
N ALA A 246 -5.01 2.62 -0.91
CA ALA A 246 -3.75 2.36 -0.18
C ALA A 246 -3.47 0.86 0.07
N GLY A 247 -4.49 0.00 0.13
CA GLY A 247 -4.30 -1.45 0.31
C GLY A 247 -3.51 -2.14 -0.80
N ILE A 248 -3.64 -1.68 -2.05
CA ILE A 248 -2.85 -2.20 -3.19
C ILE A 248 -1.38 -1.83 -3.02
N CYS A 249 -1.13 -0.61 -2.56
CA CYS A 249 0.23 -0.13 -2.34
C CYS A 249 0.84 -0.91 -1.18
N THR A 250 0.20 -0.81 -0.01
CA THR A 250 0.66 -1.42 1.23
C THR A 250 0.95 -2.90 1.04
N GLY A 251 0.04 -3.71 0.49
CA GLY A 251 0.29 -5.14 0.31
C GLY A 251 1.56 -5.43 -0.50
N LEU A 252 1.81 -4.71 -1.60
CA LEU A 252 3.01 -4.94 -2.41
C LEU A 252 4.29 -4.45 -1.72
N LEU A 253 4.21 -3.31 -1.01
CA LEU A 253 5.32 -2.78 -0.21
C LEU A 253 5.70 -3.72 0.93
N GLU A 254 4.72 -4.27 1.63
CA GLU A 254 4.96 -5.23 2.72
C GLU A 254 5.63 -6.51 2.21
N ALA A 255 5.16 -7.03 1.07
CA ALA A 255 5.74 -8.22 0.45
C ALA A 255 7.17 -7.97 -0.03
N CYS A 256 7.43 -6.85 -0.71
CA CYS A 256 8.70 -6.60 -1.38
C CYS A 256 9.75 -5.94 -0.48
N PHE A 257 9.36 -4.99 0.37
CA PHE A 257 10.29 -4.21 1.16
C PHE A 257 10.52 -4.76 2.57
N ASN A 258 9.49 -5.35 3.19
CA ASN A 258 9.54 -5.94 4.54
C ASN A 258 9.53 -7.47 4.54
N GLU A 259 9.68 -8.11 3.37
CA GLU A 259 9.73 -9.58 3.20
C GLU A 259 8.58 -10.33 3.90
N THR A 260 7.40 -9.70 3.99
CA THR A 260 6.25 -10.22 4.72
C THR A 260 5.34 -11.02 3.79
N THR A 261 4.92 -12.23 4.18
CA THR A 261 3.82 -12.89 3.46
C THR A 261 2.51 -12.15 3.72
N VAL A 262 1.90 -11.60 2.68
CA VAL A 262 0.63 -10.89 2.79
C VAL A 262 -0.54 -11.87 2.75
N VAL A 263 -1.25 -11.98 3.86
CA VAL A 263 -2.46 -12.79 3.98
C VAL A 263 -3.65 -11.92 3.55
N MET A 264 -4.41 -12.41 2.57
CA MET A 264 -5.57 -11.70 2.01
C MET A 264 -6.86 -12.28 2.56
N GLY A 265 -7.89 -11.42 2.66
CA GLY A 265 -9.25 -11.85 2.89
C GLY A 265 -9.90 -12.40 1.62
N PRO A 266 -11.14 -12.90 1.72
CA PRO A 266 -11.92 -13.25 0.54
C PRO A 266 -12.28 -11.96 -0.24
N PRO A 267 -12.74 -12.05 -1.51
CA PRO A 267 -12.96 -10.89 -2.37
C PRO A 267 -14.25 -10.11 -2.01
N GLN A 268 -14.43 -9.79 -0.72
CA GLN A 268 -15.47 -8.95 -0.16
C GLN A 268 -14.84 -7.90 0.77
N PRO A 269 -15.56 -6.81 1.10
CA PRO A 269 -15.09 -5.86 2.08
C PRO A 269 -14.76 -6.53 3.42
N PRO A 270 -13.66 -6.12 4.08
CA PRO A 270 -13.25 -6.70 5.35
C PRO A 270 -14.28 -6.41 6.45
N THR A 271 -14.70 -7.45 7.16
CA THR A 271 -15.60 -7.37 8.33
C THR A 271 -14.90 -7.88 9.60
N ALA A 272 -15.53 -7.71 10.76
CA ALA A 272 -15.03 -8.25 12.01
C ALA A 272 -15.01 -9.78 11.98
N GLU A 273 -16.02 -10.41 11.38
CA GLU A 273 -16.16 -11.85 11.21
C GLU A 273 -15.03 -12.40 10.34
N VAL A 274 -14.78 -11.77 9.19
CA VAL A 274 -13.65 -12.13 8.32
C VAL A 274 -12.33 -12.01 9.07
N PHE A 275 -12.14 -10.93 9.85
CA PHE A 275 -10.93 -10.75 10.64
C PHE A 275 -10.75 -11.84 11.71
N ILE A 276 -11.83 -12.24 12.38
CA ILE A 276 -11.82 -13.32 13.39
C ILE A 276 -11.45 -14.66 12.75
N ASP A 277 -12.05 -14.98 11.61
CA ASP A 277 -11.75 -16.21 10.89
C ASP A 277 -10.29 -16.23 10.39
N ILE A 278 -9.74 -15.08 9.99
CA ILE A 278 -8.33 -14.94 9.61
C ILE A 278 -7.39 -15.08 10.82
N LEU A 279 -7.76 -14.56 11.99
CA LEU A 279 -7.02 -14.78 13.23
C LEU A 279 -6.94 -16.27 13.59
N GLU A 280 -7.97 -17.04 13.27
CA GLU A 280 -8.03 -18.47 13.55
C GLU A 280 -7.32 -19.32 12.50
N HIS A 281 -7.49 -19.00 11.22
CA HIS A 281 -7.12 -19.89 10.11
C HIS A 281 -6.01 -19.33 9.20
N GLY A 282 -5.73 -18.02 9.24
CA GLY A 282 -4.77 -17.35 8.36
C GLY A 282 -3.31 -17.47 8.80
N GLY A 283 -3.07 -17.87 10.06
CA GLY A 283 -1.73 -18.00 10.63
C GLY A 283 -0.97 -16.67 10.67
N ILE A 284 -1.67 -15.58 10.96
CA ILE A 284 -1.11 -14.23 10.99
C ILE A 284 -0.40 -13.94 12.31
N ASP A 285 0.68 -13.15 12.26
CA ASP A 285 1.38 -12.62 13.44
C ASP A 285 1.34 -11.08 13.51
N ALA A 286 0.77 -10.43 12.49
CA ALA A 286 0.39 -9.04 12.51
C ALA A 286 -0.89 -8.84 11.67
N ALA A 287 -1.57 -7.72 11.89
CA ALA A 287 -2.72 -7.35 11.08
C ALA A 287 -2.72 -5.87 10.75
N SER A 288 -3.28 -5.52 9.60
CA SER A 288 -3.53 -4.15 9.21
C SER A 288 -5.02 -3.98 8.92
N CYS A 289 -5.71 -3.18 9.73
CA CYS A 289 -7.17 -3.15 9.77
C CYS A 289 -7.73 -1.73 9.85
N LEU A 290 -8.91 -1.55 9.25
CA LEU A 290 -9.70 -0.34 9.41
C LEU A 290 -10.25 -0.20 10.84
N PRO A 291 -10.31 1.03 11.40
CA PRO A 291 -10.85 1.26 12.75
C PRO A 291 -12.21 0.62 13.00
N LYS A 292 -13.14 0.69 12.03
CA LYS A 292 -14.50 0.13 12.15
C LYS A 292 -14.51 -1.38 12.45
N VAL A 293 -13.57 -2.13 11.86
CA VAL A 293 -13.42 -3.57 12.13
C VAL A 293 -12.98 -3.77 13.58
N LEU A 294 -11.99 -3.00 14.02
CA LEU A 294 -11.42 -3.06 15.36
C LEU A 294 -12.43 -2.67 16.45
N GLU A 295 -13.27 -1.66 16.22
CA GLU A 295 -14.33 -1.27 17.17
C GLU A 295 -15.35 -2.38 17.41
N THR A 296 -15.65 -3.16 16.36
CA THR A 296 -16.56 -4.30 16.48
C THR A 296 -15.89 -5.46 17.22
N VAL A 297 -14.60 -5.69 16.95
CA VAL A 297 -13.78 -6.69 17.65
C VAL A 297 -13.63 -6.37 19.14
N ALA A 298 -13.43 -5.09 19.49
CA ALA A 298 -13.23 -4.65 20.87
C ALA A 298 -14.43 -4.95 21.78
N ARG A 299 -15.62 -5.13 21.21
CA ARG A 299 -16.85 -5.49 21.94
C ARG A 299 -16.98 -6.99 22.22
N ARG A 300 -16.01 -7.80 21.80
CA ARG A 300 -16.05 -9.27 21.89
C ARG A 300 -14.89 -9.79 22.74
N PRO A 301 -15.08 -9.98 24.07
CA PRO A 301 -14.02 -10.42 24.97
C PRO A 301 -13.31 -11.69 24.52
N SER A 302 -14.05 -12.68 24.00
CA SER A 302 -13.49 -13.94 23.50
C SER A 302 -12.59 -13.79 22.26
N VAL A 303 -12.67 -12.65 21.56
CA VAL A 303 -11.81 -12.33 20.42
C VAL A 303 -10.60 -11.53 20.87
N LEU A 304 -10.76 -10.62 21.83
CA LEU A 304 -9.67 -9.82 22.39
C LEU A 304 -8.51 -10.69 22.89
N GLU A 305 -8.80 -11.80 23.56
CA GLU A 305 -7.77 -12.74 24.02
C GLU A 305 -6.95 -13.35 22.86
N LYS A 306 -7.56 -13.50 21.67
CA LYS A 306 -6.86 -14.04 20.50
C LYS A 306 -5.85 -13.05 19.92
N LEU A 307 -6.00 -11.76 20.20
CA LEU A 307 -5.09 -10.70 19.74
C LEU A 307 -3.70 -10.80 20.37
N ASN A 308 -3.55 -11.49 21.51
CA ASN A 308 -2.25 -11.75 22.14
C ASN A 308 -1.26 -12.52 21.22
N LYS A 309 -1.77 -13.20 20.19
CA LYS A 309 -0.94 -13.89 19.18
C LYS A 309 -0.28 -12.91 18.20
N LEU A 310 -0.82 -11.70 18.07
CA LEU A 310 -0.30 -10.68 17.18
C LEU A 310 0.80 -9.88 17.86
N LYS A 311 1.88 -9.62 17.12
CA LYS A 311 2.95 -8.69 17.50
C LYS A 311 2.41 -7.26 17.56
N PHE A 312 1.58 -6.89 16.59
CA PHE A 312 0.91 -5.61 16.54
C PHE A 312 -0.27 -5.60 15.56
N ILE A 313 -1.09 -4.57 15.67
CA ILE A 313 -2.13 -4.17 14.71
C ILE A 313 -1.78 -2.78 14.16
N ALA A 314 -1.70 -2.63 12.85
CA ALA A 314 -1.55 -1.35 12.19
C ALA A 314 -2.92 -0.78 11.79
N CYS A 315 -3.13 0.50 12.06
CA CYS A 315 -4.39 1.20 11.82
C CYS A 315 -4.13 2.59 11.19
N VAL A 316 -4.87 2.98 10.16
CA VAL A 316 -4.70 4.31 9.52
C VAL A 316 -5.28 5.42 10.39
N GLU A 317 -4.60 6.55 10.39
CA GLU A 317 -4.93 7.70 11.22
C GLU A 317 -6.28 8.36 10.86
N GLY A 318 -6.65 8.38 9.57
CA GLY A 318 -7.75 9.20 9.02
C GLY A 318 -9.17 8.91 9.55
N ARG A 319 -9.35 7.92 10.42
CA ARG A 319 -10.50 7.84 11.32
C ARG A 319 -10.01 7.44 12.72
N PRO A 320 -10.34 8.21 13.78
CA PRO A 320 -9.94 7.85 15.13
C PRO A 320 -10.65 6.56 15.55
N LEU A 321 -9.89 5.64 16.12
CA LEU A 321 -10.44 4.52 16.88
C LEU A 321 -10.99 5.09 18.20
N THR A 322 -12.18 4.66 18.64
CA THR A 322 -12.70 5.13 19.94
C THR A 322 -11.75 4.77 21.08
N LEU A 323 -11.68 5.62 22.11
CA LEU A 323 -10.79 5.41 23.26
C LEU A 323 -11.05 4.04 23.91
N ASP A 324 -12.31 3.73 24.19
CA ASP A 324 -12.70 2.43 24.77
C ASP A 324 -12.23 1.23 23.93
N ALA A 325 -12.35 1.33 22.60
CA ALA A 325 -11.94 0.24 21.71
C ALA A 325 -10.42 0.08 21.66
N GLY A 326 -9.69 1.20 21.56
CA GLY A 326 -8.23 1.18 21.57
C GLY A 326 -7.68 0.71 22.91
N ASP A 327 -8.22 1.18 24.03
CA ASP A 327 -7.83 0.75 25.39
C ASP A 327 -8.13 -0.74 25.64
N ALA A 328 -9.24 -1.25 25.10
CA ALA A 328 -9.55 -2.67 25.20
C ALA A 328 -8.55 -3.52 24.40
N ILE A 329 -8.21 -3.11 23.18
CA ILE A 329 -7.28 -3.85 22.31
C ILE A 329 -5.83 -3.73 22.81
N SER A 330 -5.43 -2.54 23.27
CA SER A 330 -4.08 -2.26 23.76
C SER A 330 -3.71 -3.08 25.00
N ARG A 331 -4.67 -3.67 25.72
CA ARG A 331 -4.36 -4.62 26.80
C ARG A 331 -3.82 -5.96 26.29
N HIS A 332 -4.08 -6.30 25.02
CA HIS A 332 -3.75 -7.61 24.44
C HIS A 332 -2.66 -7.55 23.37
N THR A 333 -2.57 -6.46 22.61
CA THR A 333 -1.53 -6.30 21.57
C THR A 333 -1.20 -4.82 21.37
N THR A 334 -0.10 -4.54 20.68
CA THR A 334 0.29 -3.17 20.33
C THR A 334 -0.50 -2.67 19.14
N ILE A 335 -0.98 -1.42 19.19
CA ILE A 335 -1.63 -0.76 18.06
C ILE A 335 -0.71 0.35 17.57
N TYR A 336 -0.36 0.34 16.29
CA TYR A 336 0.36 1.43 15.65
C TYR A 336 -0.57 2.22 14.74
N ARG A 337 -0.64 3.53 14.98
CA ARG A 337 -1.36 4.48 14.14
C ARG A 337 -0.44 4.92 13.00
N LEU A 338 -0.85 4.68 11.77
CA LEU A 338 -0.09 5.01 10.57
C LEU A 338 -0.58 6.30 9.94
N VAL A 339 0.36 7.22 9.71
CA VAL A 339 0.15 8.49 9.03
C VAL A 339 0.57 8.34 7.57
N GLY A 340 -0.35 8.69 6.68
CA GLY A 340 -0.08 8.74 5.27
C GLY A 340 -1.35 8.82 4.44
N ASN A 341 -1.24 9.45 3.28
CA ASN A 341 -2.32 9.50 2.32
C ASN A 341 -1.78 9.44 0.89
N ALA A 342 -2.65 9.56 -0.11
CA ALA A 342 -2.23 9.47 -1.50
C ALA A 342 -1.25 10.59 -1.91
N GLU A 343 -1.30 11.75 -1.28
CA GLU A 343 -0.50 12.95 -1.61
C GLU A 343 0.82 13.01 -0.84
N THR A 344 0.82 12.57 0.43
CA THR A 344 2.00 12.61 1.31
C THR A 344 2.77 11.29 1.37
N TYR A 345 2.18 10.21 0.85
CA TYR A 345 2.69 8.84 0.95
C TYR A 345 2.86 8.42 2.42
N ALA A 346 3.77 7.48 2.72
CA ALA A 346 4.05 7.07 4.09
C ALA A 346 4.97 8.08 4.79
N MET A 347 4.60 8.52 5.99
CA MET A 347 5.46 9.37 6.82
C MET A 347 6.45 8.51 7.63
N VAL A 348 7.64 9.04 7.91
CA VAL A 348 8.59 8.40 8.82
C VAL A 348 8.05 8.48 10.24
N GLN A 349 7.72 7.32 10.81
CA GLN A 349 7.20 7.15 12.15
C GLN A 349 8.03 6.16 12.95
N HIS A 350 8.03 6.33 14.27
CA HIS A 350 8.69 5.43 15.21
C HIS A 350 7.65 4.77 16.13
N ALA A 351 8.03 3.64 16.72
CA ALA A 351 7.19 2.94 17.68
C ALA A 351 6.93 3.80 18.92
N ASN A 352 5.74 3.68 19.50
CA ASN A 352 5.40 4.21 20.81
C ASN A 352 5.10 3.07 21.79
N ASP A 353 4.96 3.43 23.06
CA ASP A 353 4.57 2.47 24.08
C ASP A 353 3.13 2.02 23.85
N ARG A 354 2.81 0.79 24.28
CA ARG A 354 1.48 0.20 24.08
C ARG A 354 0.35 1.06 24.65
N GLU A 355 0.61 1.73 25.76
CA GLU A 355 -0.34 2.62 26.44
C GLU A 355 -0.63 3.89 25.64
N ASP A 356 0.32 4.33 24.80
CA ASP A 356 0.21 5.54 23.99
C ASP A 356 -0.35 5.24 22.60
N TRP A 357 -1.13 4.17 22.44
CA TRP A 357 -1.65 3.69 21.15
C TRP A 357 -2.39 4.76 20.33
N SER A 358 -2.95 5.78 20.99
CA SER A 358 -3.68 6.88 20.35
C SER A 358 -2.77 7.96 19.76
N TYR A 359 -1.47 7.89 20.02
CA TYR A 359 -0.46 8.82 19.53
C TYR A 359 0.28 8.27 18.32
N ILE A 360 0.96 9.16 17.61
CA ILE A 360 1.98 8.87 16.61
C ILE A 360 3.31 9.43 17.11
N CYS A 361 4.43 8.76 16.82
CA CYS A 361 5.76 9.29 17.15
C CYS A 361 6.44 9.78 15.87
N LEU A 362 6.66 11.10 15.77
CA LEU A 362 7.20 11.75 14.59
C LEU A 362 8.60 12.33 14.85
N ASN A 363 9.58 11.86 14.07
CA ASN A 363 10.92 12.41 14.12
C ASN A 363 10.97 13.75 13.34
N PRO A 364 11.48 14.84 13.95
CA PRO A 364 11.60 16.14 13.27
C PRO A 364 12.64 16.14 12.14
N SER A 365 13.63 15.23 12.15
CA SER A 365 14.81 15.29 11.28
C SER A 365 14.65 14.65 9.90
N TYR A 366 13.63 13.82 9.67
CA TYR A 366 13.50 13.07 8.40
C TYR A 366 12.33 13.54 7.55
N ASN A 367 11.25 14.02 8.17
CA ASN A 367 10.03 14.37 7.45
C ASN A 367 10.04 15.81 6.91
N GLY A 368 10.90 16.69 7.44
CA GLY A 368 10.86 18.13 7.16
C GLY A 368 9.47 18.70 7.46
N ILE A 369 9.05 18.60 8.71
CA ILE A 369 7.71 18.99 9.16
C ILE A 369 7.79 20.00 10.31
N GLU A 370 6.79 20.85 10.38
CA GLU A 370 6.54 21.75 11.50
C GLU A 370 5.15 21.49 12.06
N MET A 371 5.04 21.49 13.40
CA MET A 371 3.76 21.51 14.11
C MET A 371 3.46 22.98 14.47
N ARG A 372 2.62 23.65 13.68
CA ARG A 372 2.35 25.09 13.79
C ARG A 372 1.09 25.37 14.61
N PRO A 373 1.09 26.31 15.57
CA PRO A 373 -0.10 26.61 16.36
C PRO A 373 -1.30 27.00 15.50
N ARG A 374 -2.45 26.34 15.69
CA ARG A 374 -3.71 26.63 15.01
C ARG A 374 -4.90 26.17 15.86
N ALA A 375 -5.88 27.04 16.08
CA ALA A 375 -7.12 26.73 16.80
C ALA A 375 -6.90 26.08 18.20
N GLY A 376 -5.89 26.52 18.95
CA GLY A 376 -5.55 25.95 20.26
C GLY A 376 -4.83 24.59 20.22
N LEU A 377 -4.58 24.07 19.02
CA LEU A 377 -3.86 22.84 18.73
C LEU A 377 -2.66 23.15 17.81
N PHE A 378 -2.10 22.12 17.16
CA PHE A 378 -1.02 22.27 16.20
C PHE A 378 -1.39 21.64 14.85
N GLU A 379 -1.26 22.40 13.77
CA GLU A 379 -1.40 21.90 12.41
C GLU A 379 -0.08 21.32 11.93
N LEU A 380 -0.13 20.14 11.31
CA LEU A 380 1.02 19.52 10.66
C LEU A 380 1.26 20.16 9.28
N VAL A 381 2.45 20.73 9.09
CA VAL A 381 2.88 21.36 7.85
C VAL A 381 4.17 20.74 7.37
N TYR A 382 4.18 20.25 6.14
CA TYR A 382 5.42 19.87 5.45
C TYR A 382 6.14 21.13 4.97
N VAL A 383 7.45 21.22 5.24
CA VAL A 383 8.34 22.30 4.81
C VAL A 383 9.43 21.69 3.95
N ARG A 384 9.58 22.17 2.72
CA ARG A 384 10.49 21.57 1.74
C ARG A 384 11.93 21.75 2.19
N GLU A 385 12.61 20.64 2.42
CA GLU A 385 13.99 20.61 2.88
C GLU A 385 14.80 19.63 2.02
N SER A 386 15.97 20.08 1.54
CA SER A 386 16.81 19.28 0.65
C SER A 386 17.28 17.97 1.29
N LEU A 387 17.56 17.98 2.60
CA LEU A 387 17.97 16.79 3.37
C LEU A 387 16.83 15.78 3.56
N CYS A 388 15.58 16.24 3.52
CA CYS A 388 14.38 15.42 3.73
C CYS A 388 13.72 14.99 2.39
N ALA A 389 14.24 15.46 1.26
CA ALA A 389 13.59 15.35 -0.06
C ALA A 389 13.19 13.92 -0.45
N ASP A 390 13.97 12.91 -0.06
CA ASP A 390 13.66 11.52 -0.36
C ASP A 390 12.51 10.94 0.48
N TYR A 391 12.20 11.54 1.64
CA TYR A 391 11.11 11.16 2.54
C TYR A 391 9.84 12.00 2.29
N GLN A 392 9.98 13.17 1.66
CA GLN A 392 8.87 14.10 1.43
C GLN A 392 8.08 13.79 0.16
N GLY A 393 7.16 12.82 0.25
CA GLY A 393 6.28 12.42 -0.85
C GLY A 393 5.54 13.58 -1.51
N VAL A 394 5.05 14.52 -0.70
CA VAL A 394 4.25 15.66 -1.18
C VAL A 394 4.98 16.55 -2.18
N PHE A 395 6.29 16.78 -2.01
CA PHE A 395 7.07 17.60 -2.94
C PHE A 395 7.56 16.81 -4.16
N LYS A 396 7.39 15.48 -4.19
CA LYS A 396 7.54 14.68 -5.42
C LYS A 396 6.32 14.89 -6.33
N LEU A 397 5.13 14.99 -5.74
CA LEU A 397 3.88 15.25 -6.45
C LEU A 397 3.71 16.74 -6.80
N HIS A 398 4.12 17.64 -5.90
CA HIS A 398 3.98 19.09 -6.03
C HIS A 398 5.35 19.78 -5.91
N PRO A 399 6.25 19.62 -6.90
CA PRO A 399 7.64 20.07 -6.80
C PRO A 399 7.81 21.60 -6.73
N TYR A 400 6.78 22.35 -7.09
CA TYR A 400 6.76 23.81 -7.05
C TYR A 400 6.33 24.37 -5.68
N LEU A 401 5.74 23.55 -4.81
CA LEU A 401 5.38 23.99 -3.46
C LEU A 401 6.63 24.06 -2.58
N ARG A 402 6.67 25.07 -1.72
CA ARG A 402 7.67 25.18 -0.64
C ARG A 402 7.16 24.62 0.68
N GLU A 403 5.86 24.70 0.89
CA GLU A 403 5.19 24.19 2.08
C GLU A 403 3.86 23.55 1.69
N PHE A 404 3.40 22.59 2.48
CA PHE A 404 2.09 21.96 2.32
C PHE A 404 1.46 21.75 3.69
N ALA A 405 0.36 22.45 3.93
CA ALA A 405 -0.43 22.28 5.16
C ALA A 405 -1.42 21.12 4.99
N THR A 406 -1.33 20.10 5.84
CA THR A 406 -2.21 18.92 5.73
C THR A 406 -3.62 19.21 6.23
N LYS A 407 -3.80 20.29 7.00
CA LYS A 407 -5.02 20.67 7.72
C LYS A 407 -5.41 19.71 8.84
N ASP A 408 -4.54 18.78 9.18
CA ASP A 408 -4.71 17.85 10.29
C ASP A 408 -4.19 18.52 11.58
N LEU A 409 -5.01 18.52 12.63
CA LEU A 409 -4.71 19.10 13.93
C LEU A 409 -4.26 18.05 14.93
N TYR A 410 -3.32 18.43 15.77
CA TYR A 410 -2.67 17.57 16.75
C TYR A 410 -2.55 18.23 18.12
N SER A 411 -2.64 17.41 19.17
CA SER A 411 -2.21 17.76 20.52
C SER A 411 -0.90 17.03 20.88
N PRO A 412 0.05 17.69 21.56
CA PRO A 412 1.26 17.02 22.02
C PRO A 412 0.98 16.11 23.22
N HIS A 413 1.75 15.03 23.36
CA HIS A 413 1.70 14.22 24.57
C HIS A 413 2.18 15.04 25.79
N PRO A 414 1.50 14.95 26.96
CA PRO A 414 1.80 15.81 28.12
C PRO A 414 3.25 15.69 28.66
N THR A 415 3.86 14.52 28.51
CA THR A 415 5.17 14.20 29.12
C THR A 415 6.20 13.55 28.19
N LYS A 416 5.82 13.16 26.96
CA LYS A 416 6.68 12.38 26.07
C LYS A 416 6.94 13.19 24.80
N PRO A 417 8.17 13.59 24.50
CA PRO A 417 8.46 14.37 23.31
C PRO A 417 8.14 13.56 22.04
N HIS A 418 7.91 14.27 20.93
CA HIS A 418 7.66 13.70 19.60
C HIS A 418 6.35 12.90 19.43
N LEU A 419 5.59 12.69 20.52
CA LEU A 419 4.30 12.03 20.45
C LEU A 419 3.19 13.06 20.24
N TRP A 420 2.40 12.82 19.20
CA TRP A 420 1.29 13.68 18.78
C TRP A 420 0.01 12.87 18.67
N LYS A 421 -1.09 13.40 19.18
CA LYS A 421 -2.41 12.78 19.07
C LYS A 421 -3.22 13.54 18.03
N TYR A 422 -3.78 12.81 17.07
CA TYR A 422 -4.66 13.37 16.06
C TYR A 422 -5.98 13.84 16.69
N GLU A 423 -6.36 15.08 16.43
CA GLU A 423 -7.59 15.69 16.95
C GLU A 423 -8.64 15.91 15.86
N GLY A 424 -8.31 15.74 14.58
CA GLY A 424 -9.24 15.94 13.47
C GLY A 424 -8.83 17.07 12.53
N ARG A 425 -9.76 17.47 11.66
CA ARG A 425 -9.62 18.67 10.82
C ARG A 425 -10.54 19.78 11.32
N PRO A 426 -10.18 21.06 11.10
CA PRO A 426 -11.06 22.17 11.45
C PRO A 426 -12.44 22.09 10.78
N ASP A 427 -12.47 21.54 9.55
CA ASP A 427 -13.68 21.46 8.72
C ASP A 427 -14.55 20.23 9.06
N ASP A 428 -14.05 19.30 9.87
CA ASP A 428 -14.83 18.17 10.39
C ASP A 428 -15.72 18.70 11.51
N SER A 429 -16.92 19.14 11.14
CA SER A 429 -17.94 19.73 12.01
C SER A 429 -18.08 18.96 13.34
N GLY A 430 -17.54 19.55 14.41
CA GLY A 430 -17.51 18.99 15.77
C GLY A 430 -16.50 19.64 16.72
N LEU A 431 -15.52 20.39 16.22
CA LEU A 431 -14.56 21.17 17.01
C LEU A 431 -14.84 22.67 16.92
N LEU A 432 -15.87 23.14 17.64
CA LEU A 432 -15.99 24.49 18.20
C LEU A 432 -16.81 24.43 19.49
#